data_AF-A0A1G7PM39-F1
#
_entry.id   AF-A0A1G7PM39-F1
#
_cell.length_a   1.000
_cell.length_b   1.000
_cell.length_c   1.000
_cell.angle_alpha   90.00
_cell.angle_beta   90.00
_cell.angle_gamma   90.00
#
_symmetry.space_group_name_H-M   'P 1'
#
loop_
_entity.id
_entity.type
_entity.pdbx_description
1 polymer ?
#
loop_
_entity_poly.entity_id
_entity_poly.type
_entity_poly.pdbx_seq_one_letter_code
_entity_poly.pdbx_strand_id
1 'polypeptide(L)'
;MDKHNDSLLGIRQELYLNLLGCAKSQYTLINSLSSNEKYEETFSELSNQWDQICNEIEDLDHQIGPVKEAETFLIGIMNEIMECLHSIDKQIQDIVGSAGHDLKIVKDQRMLVDAYYGMGRKGLDSMYFDEKK
;
A
#
# COMPACT_ATOMS: atom_id res chain seq x y z
N MET A 1 20.82 2.41 27.09
CA MET A 1 20.10 2.29 25.82
C MET A 1 18.72 1.77 26.17
N ASP A 2 17.70 2.56 25.85
CA ASP A 2 16.32 2.40 26.33
C ASP A 2 15.64 1.20 25.70
N LYS A 3 15.38 0.16 26.50
CA LYS A 3 14.60 -1.03 26.09
C LYS A 3 13.23 -0.69 25.50
N HIS A 4 12.71 0.50 25.82
CA HIS A 4 11.46 1.02 25.28
C HIS A 4 11.57 1.38 23.79
N ASN A 5 12.66 2.02 23.38
CA ASN A 5 12.87 2.38 21.97
C ASN A 5 13.15 1.14 21.11
N ASP A 6 13.89 0.16 21.64
CA ASP A 6 14.10 -1.11 20.95
C ASP A 6 12.78 -1.88 20.73
N SER A 7 11.85 -1.79 21.69
CA SER A 7 10.51 -2.37 21.56
C SER A 7 9.66 -1.67 20.49
N LEU A 8 9.71 -0.34 20.42
CA LEU A 8 8.95 0.43 19.43
C LEU A 8 9.50 0.24 18.00
N LEU A 9 10.82 0.10 17.86
CA LEU A 9 11.45 -0.26 16.58
C LEU A 9 11.02 -1.66 16.09
N GLY A 10 10.87 -2.63 17.01
CA GLY A 10 10.34 -3.94 16.67
C GLY A 10 8.89 -3.87 16.16
N ILE A 11 8.04 -3.09 16.82
CA ILE A 11 6.65 -2.86 16.39
C ILE A 11 6.61 -2.20 15.01
N ARG A 12 7.44 -1.18 14.76
CA ARG A 12 7.56 -0.55 13.44
C ARG A 12 7.88 -1.58 12.35
N GLN A 13 8.85 -2.45 12.59
CA GLN A 13 9.22 -3.49 11.62
C GLN A 13 8.05 -4.42 11.31
N GLU A 14 7.31 -4.84 12.33
CA GLU A 14 6.12 -5.67 12.17
C GLU A 14 5.04 -4.97 11.33
N LEU A 15 4.80 -3.67 11.59
CA LEU A 15 3.83 -2.88 10.81
C LEU A 15 4.21 -2.79 9.33
N TYR A 16 5.47 -2.51 9.01
CA TYR A 16 5.91 -2.49 7.61
C TYR A 16 5.83 -3.86 6.94
N LEU A 17 6.12 -4.95 7.65
CA LEU A 17 5.93 -6.30 7.14
C LEU A 17 4.45 -6.62 6.87
N ASN A 18 3.56 -6.18 7.76
CA ASN A 18 2.12 -6.32 7.58
C ASN A 18 1.63 -5.51 6.38
N LEU A 19 2.14 -4.29 6.20
CA LEU A 19 1.83 -3.44 5.05
C LEU A 19 2.27 -4.11 3.74
N LEU A 20 3.46 -4.71 3.72
CA LEU A 20 3.96 -5.50 2.59
C LEU A 20 3.09 -6.73 2.31
N GLY A 21 2.65 -7.43 3.36
CA GLY A 21 1.70 -8.54 3.23
C GLY A 21 0.36 -8.10 2.62
N CYS A 22 -0.12 -6.91 3.01
CA CYS A 22 -1.32 -6.31 2.43
C CYS A 22 -1.12 -5.99 0.94
N ALA A 23 0.00 -5.36 0.56
CA ALA A 23 0.33 -5.07 -0.84
C ALA A 23 0.37 -6.34 -1.70
N LYS A 24 1.05 -7.40 -1.22
CA LYS A 24 1.15 -8.69 -1.91
C LYS A 24 -0.22 -9.38 -2.06
N SER A 25 -1.08 -9.26 -1.05
CA SER A 25 -2.44 -9.79 -1.09
C SER A 25 -3.31 -9.03 -2.09
N GLN A 26 -3.25 -7.70 -2.12
CA GLN A 26 -3.95 -6.88 -3.11
C GLN A 26 -3.47 -7.20 -4.54
N TYR A 27 -2.17 -7.35 -4.76
CA TYR A 27 -1.60 -7.75 -6.04
C TYR A 27 -2.11 -9.12 -6.51
N THR A 28 -2.15 -10.10 -5.61
CA THR A 28 -2.68 -11.44 -5.90
C THR A 28 -4.18 -11.40 -6.22
N LEU A 29 -4.93 -10.59 -5.48
CA LEU A 29 -6.36 -10.39 -5.69
C LEU A 29 -6.64 -9.78 -7.07
N ILE A 30 -5.85 -8.78 -7.48
CA ILE A 30 -5.95 -8.17 -8.81
C ILE A 30 -5.62 -9.15 -9.93
N ASN A 31 -4.61 -9.99 -9.75
CA ASN A 31 -4.27 -11.07 -10.69
C ASN A 31 -5.35 -12.15 -10.83
N SER A 32 -6.25 -12.26 -9.85
CA SER A 32 -7.32 -13.27 -9.80
C SER A 32 -8.72 -12.70 -10.02
N LEU A 33 -8.82 -11.48 -10.58
CA LEU A 33 -10.07 -10.73 -10.79
C LEU A 33 -11.21 -11.55 -11.42
N SER A 34 -10.88 -12.44 -12.35
CA SER A 34 -11.87 -13.25 -13.09
C SER A 34 -12.53 -14.37 -12.28
N SER A 35 -11.96 -14.72 -11.11
CA SER A 35 -12.29 -15.96 -10.39
C SER A 35 -12.84 -15.73 -8.98
N ASN A 36 -12.85 -14.49 -8.48
CA ASN A 36 -13.26 -14.20 -7.11
C ASN A 36 -14.61 -13.46 -7.07
N GLU A 37 -15.70 -14.18 -6.77
CA GLU A 37 -17.04 -13.60 -6.61
C GLU A 37 -17.14 -12.60 -5.45
N LYS A 38 -16.18 -12.61 -4.52
CA LYS A 38 -16.09 -11.71 -3.36
C LYS A 38 -15.00 -10.65 -3.53
N TYR A 39 -14.54 -10.41 -4.77
CA TYR A 39 -13.46 -9.47 -5.07
C TYR A 39 -13.64 -8.11 -4.38
N GLU A 40 -14.83 -7.51 -4.49
CA GLU A 40 -15.14 -6.19 -3.92
C GLU A 40 -14.99 -6.17 -2.39
N GLU A 41 -15.52 -7.19 -1.71
CA GLU A 41 -15.47 -7.33 -0.26
C GLU A 41 -14.02 -7.50 0.22
N THR A 42 -13.27 -8.43 -0.40
CA THR A 42 -11.88 -8.70 -0.04
C THR A 42 -10.97 -7.50 -0.33
N PHE A 43 -11.18 -6.80 -1.45
CA PHE A 43 -10.40 -5.60 -1.75
C PHE A 43 -10.67 -4.50 -0.74
N SER A 44 -11.95 -4.26 -0.39
CA SER A 44 -12.31 -3.27 0.61
C SER A 44 -11.73 -3.60 2.00
N GLU A 45 -11.72 -4.86 2.40
CA GLU A 45 -11.11 -5.30 3.66
C GLU A 45 -9.59 -5.03 3.67
N LEU A 46 -8.89 -5.39 2.59
CA LEU A 46 -7.46 -5.13 2.45
C LEU A 46 -7.16 -3.62 2.43
N SER A 47 -7.98 -2.81 1.76
CA SER A 47 -7.81 -1.35 1.79
C SER A 47 -8.01 -0.77 3.20
N ASN A 48 -8.99 -1.26 3.96
CA ASN A 48 -9.18 -0.81 5.34
C ASN A 48 -8.00 -1.22 6.24
N GLN A 49 -7.47 -2.44 6.06
CA GLN A 49 -6.28 -2.90 6.79
C GLN A 49 -5.05 -2.06 6.45
N TRP A 50 -4.86 -1.74 5.16
CA TRP A 50 -3.80 -0.84 4.72
C TRP A 50 -3.87 0.51 5.44
N ASP A 51 -5.05 1.15 5.42
CA ASP A 51 -5.25 2.46 6.06
C ASP A 51 -4.99 2.40 7.57
N GLN A 52 -5.43 1.32 8.24
CA GLN A 52 -5.15 1.10 9.67
C GLN A 52 -3.66 1.02 9.95
N ILE A 53 -2.92 0.21 9.20
CA ILE A 53 -1.48 0.04 9.37
C ILE A 53 -0.74 1.36 9.09
N CYS A 54 -1.15 2.11 8.06
CA CYS A 54 -0.56 3.44 7.80
C CYS A 54 -0.77 4.40 8.97
N ASN A 55 -1.97 4.47 9.55
CA ASN A 55 -2.22 5.31 10.73
C ASN A 55 -1.37 4.87 11.93
N GLU A 56 -1.21 3.56 12.17
CA GLU A 56 -0.37 3.05 13.26
C GLU A 56 1.11 3.39 13.06
N ILE A 57 1.62 3.35 11.82
CA ILE A 57 2.97 3.79 11.48
C ILE A 57 3.12 5.29 11.71
N GLU A 58 2.15 6.10 11.29
CA GLU A 58 2.17 7.55 11.52
C GLU A 58 2.20 7.88 13.01
N ASP A 59 1.34 7.26 13.82
CA ASP A 59 1.30 7.43 15.27
C ASP A 59 2.61 7.01 15.94
N LEU A 60 3.27 5.98 15.41
CA LEU A 60 4.56 5.50 15.92
C LEU A 60 5.70 6.45 15.51
N ASP A 61 5.67 6.99 14.29
CA ASP A 61 6.59 8.02 13.82
C ASP A 61 6.49 9.31 14.63
N HIS A 62 5.30 9.65 15.14
CA HIS A 62 5.12 10.78 16.07
C HIS A 62 5.78 10.53 17.43
N GLN A 63 5.90 9.27 17.86
CA GLN A 63 6.49 8.90 19.15
C GLN A 63 8.02 8.79 19.11
N ILE A 64 8.58 8.18 18.07
CA ILE A 64 10.03 7.90 18.00
C ILE A 64 10.76 8.62 16.87
N GLY A 65 10.05 9.44 16.09
CA GLY A 65 10.54 10.14 14.90
C GLY A 65 10.52 9.24 13.65
N PRO A 66 10.65 9.80 12.44
CA PRO A 66 10.55 9.04 11.19
C PRO A 66 11.67 8.00 11.02
N VAL A 67 11.50 7.09 10.07
CA VAL A 67 12.52 6.12 9.65
C VAL A 67 13.82 6.85 9.29
N LYS A 68 14.93 6.41 9.88
CA LYS A 68 16.27 6.97 9.62
C LYS A 68 17.01 6.16 8.56
N GLU A 69 17.97 6.78 7.88
CA GLU A 69 18.80 6.11 6.86
C GLU A 69 19.55 4.87 7.39
N ALA A 70 19.85 4.82 8.69
CA ALA A 70 20.48 3.68 9.33
C ALA A 70 19.55 2.44 9.43
N GLU A 71 18.23 2.60 9.28
CA GLU A 71 17.22 1.54 9.31
C GLU A 71 17.09 0.87 7.92
N THR A 72 18.21 0.40 7.36
CA THR A 72 18.31 -0.14 5.99
C THR A 72 17.35 -1.30 5.70
N PHE A 73 17.02 -2.08 6.72
CA PHE A 73 16.02 -3.15 6.62
C PHE A 73 14.62 -2.62 6.30
N LEU A 74 14.19 -1.55 6.98
CA LEU A 74 12.88 -0.93 6.72
C LEU A 74 12.83 -0.30 5.34
N ILE A 75 13.92 0.35 4.92
CA ILE A 75 14.05 0.91 3.57
C ILE A 75 13.90 -0.21 2.52
N GLY A 76 14.49 -1.38 2.78
CA GLY A 76 14.29 -2.57 1.94
C GLY A 76 12.82 -2.98 1.81
N ILE A 77 12.10 -3.05 2.92
CA ILE A 77 10.67 -3.36 2.93
C ILE A 77 9.85 -2.30 2.18
N MET A 78 10.15 -1.01 2.40
CA MET A 78 9.47 0.09 1.71
C MET A 78 9.67 0.01 0.19
N ASN A 79 10.87 -0.37 -0.26
CA ASN A 79 11.13 -0.59 -1.68
C ASN A 79 10.30 -1.77 -2.23
N GLU A 80 10.22 -2.89 -1.52
CA GLU A 80 9.35 -4.02 -1.93
C GLU A 80 7.88 -3.62 -2.01
N ILE A 81 7.41 -2.78 -1.07
CA ILE A 81 6.04 -2.24 -1.09
C ILE A 81 5.84 -1.38 -2.35
N MET A 82 6.78 -0.48 -2.66
CA MET A 82 6.71 0.36 -3.85
C MET A 82 6.69 -0.47 -5.13
N GLU A 83 7.50 -1.53 -5.22
CA GLU A 83 7.50 -2.45 -6.36
C GLU A 83 6.16 -3.19 -6.51
N CYS A 84 5.56 -3.63 -5.39
CA CYS A 84 4.23 -4.23 -5.40
C CYS A 84 3.17 -3.23 -5.88
N LEU A 85 3.18 -2.00 -5.37
CA LEU A 85 2.24 -0.95 -5.77
C LEU A 85 2.41 -0.59 -7.26
N HIS A 86 3.64 -0.51 -7.76
CA HIS A 86 3.90 -0.26 -9.17
C HIS A 86 3.38 -1.40 -10.06
N SER A 87 3.53 -2.65 -9.59
CA SER A 87 3.00 -3.82 -10.29
C SER A 87 1.47 -3.84 -10.32
N ILE A 88 0.85 -3.44 -9.20
CA ILE A 88 -0.60 -3.23 -9.11
C ILE A 88 -1.04 -2.15 -10.11
N ASP A 89 -0.45 -0.95 -10.08
CA ASP A 89 -0.82 0.15 -10.97
C ASP A 89 -0.70 -0.25 -12.44
N LYS A 90 0.43 -0.88 -12.82
CA LYS A 90 0.62 -1.40 -14.17
C LYS A 90 -0.48 -2.36 -14.58
N GLN A 91 -0.87 -3.28 -13.69
CA GLN A 91 -1.89 -4.26 -14.01
C GLN A 91 -3.28 -3.62 -14.14
N ILE A 92 -3.59 -2.63 -13.31
CA ILE A 92 -4.80 -1.82 -13.45
C ILE A 92 -4.80 -1.11 -14.80
N GLN A 93 -3.68 -0.51 -15.20
CA GLN A 93 -3.55 0.14 -16.51
C GLN A 93 -3.72 -0.84 -17.67
N ASP A 94 -3.15 -2.04 -17.59
CA ASP A 94 -3.32 -3.10 -18.61
C ASP A 94 -4.79 -3.56 -18.71
N ILE A 95 -5.45 -3.70 -17.56
CA ILE A 95 -6.86 -4.06 -17.44
C ILE A 95 -7.75 -2.95 -18.05
N VAL A 96 -7.49 -1.68 -17.74
CA VAL A 96 -8.21 -0.52 -18.29
C VAL A 96 -7.96 -0.37 -19.80
N GLY A 97 -6.72 -0.58 -20.24
CA GLY A 97 -6.33 -0.51 -21.65
C GLY A 97 -6.96 -1.62 -22.50
N SER A 98 -7.24 -2.78 -21.91
CA SER A 98 -7.93 -3.92 -22.56
C SER A 98 -9.45 -3.88 -22.46
N ALA A 99 -10.02 -2.94 -21.69
CA ALA A 99 -11.46 -2.79 -21.40
C ALA A 99 -12.36 -2.46 -22.60
N GLY A 100 -11.80 -2.34 -23.82
CA GLY A 100 -12.58 -2.17 -25.04
C GLY A 100 -13.46 -3.37 -25.42
N HIS A 101 -13.33 -4.53 -24.76
CA HIS A 101 -13.96 -5.77 -25.23
C HIS A 101 -15.07 -6.37 -24.36
N ASP A 102 -15.25 -5.99 -23.08
CA ASP A 102 -16.20 -6.69 -22.18
C ASP A 102 -16.91 -5.78 -21.14
N LEU A 103 -18.21 -5.54 -21.34
CA LEU A 103 -19.03 -4.58 -20.57
C LEU A 103 -19.20 -4.91 -19.07
N LYS A 104 -19.09 -6.19 -18.68
CA LYS A 104 -19.20 -6.59 -17.26
C LYS A 104 -17.90 -6.30 -16.50
N ILE A 105 -16.75 -6.48 -17.17
CA ILE A 105 -15.42 -6.23 -16.59
C ILE A 105 -15.24 -4.72 -16.35
N VAL A 106 -15.78 -3.86 -17.23
CA VAL A 106 -15.71 -2.40 -17.10
C VAL A 106 -16.24 -1.86 -15.77
N LYS A 107 -17.26 -2.48 -15.16
CA LYS A 107 -17.82 -2.00 -13.88
C LYS A 107 -16.85 -2.25 -12.72
N ASP A 108 -16.34 -3.47 -12.62
CA ASP A 108 -15.43 -3.88 -11.55
C ASP A 108 -14.08 -3.15 -11.69
N GLN A 109 -13.66 -2.88 -12.93
CA GLN A 109 -12.47 -2.09 -13.26
C GLN A 109 -12.57 -0.62 -12.85
N ARG A 110 -13.71 0.03 -13.13
CA ARG A 110 -13.91 1.44 -12.75
C ARG A 110 -13.86 1.62 -11.24
N MET A 111 -14.47 0.69 -10.51
CA MET A 111 -14.37 0.68 -9.04
C MET A 111 -12.95 0.48 -8.56
N LEU A 112 -12.16 -0.39 -9.21
CA LEU A 112 -10.76 -0.62 -8.89
C LEU A 112 -9.94 0.66 -9.06
N VAL A 113 -10.10 1.35 -10.19
CA VAL A 113 -9.48 2.66 -10.45
C VAL A 113 -9.91 3.68 -9.39
N ASP A 114 -11.20 3.77 -9.09
CA ASP A 114 -11.73 4.72 -8.11
C ASP A 114 -11.22 4.43 -6.68
N ALA A 115 -11.08 3.16 -6.30
CA ALA A 115 -10.57 2.75 -5.00
C ALA A 115 -9.05 2.94 -4.90
N TYR A 116 -8.30 2.59 -5.95
CA TYR A 116 -6.84 2.72 -6.00
C TYR A 116 -6.39 4.20 -6.03
N TYR A 117 -6.98 5.01 -6.90
CA TYR A 117 -6.71 6.46 -6.93
C TYR A 117 -7.45 7.24 -5.83
N GLY A 118 -8.48 6.66 -5.23
CA GLY A 118 -9.11 7.15 -4.01
C GLY A 118 -8.21 7.01 -2.78
N MET A 119 -7.47 5.90 -2.65
CA MET A 119 -6.43 5.70 -1.64
C MET A 119 -5.28 6.70 -1.79
N GLY A 120 -4.88 7.04 -3.02
CA GLY A 120 -3.79 7.98 -3.29
C GLY A 120 -4.00 9.42 -2.81
N ARG A 121 -5.23 9.83 -2.44
CA ARG A 121 -5.53 11.21 -2.00
C ARG A 121 -5.19 11.52 -0.54
N LYS A 122 -4.85 10.51 0.28
CA LYS A 122 -4.46 10.73 1.69
C LYS A 122 -2.97 10.60 1.98
N GLY A 123 -2.15 10.11 1.04
CA GLY A 123 -0.74 9.78 1.32
C GLY A 123 0.31 10.39 0.37
N LEU A 124 -0.08 11.24 -0.59
CA LEU A 124 0.84 11.84 -1.56
C LEU A 124 0.94 13.37 -1.47
N ASP A 125 0.61 13.97 -0.33
CA ASP A 125 0.91 15.37 -0.10
C ASP A 125 2.05 15.52 0.92
N SER A 126 3.10 16.21 0.48
CA SER A 126 4.27 16.66 1.27
C SER A 126 5.42 15.67 1.57
N MET A 127 5.96 15.03 0.53
CA MET A 127 7.42 14.77 0.47
C MET A 127 8.03 15.44 -0.78
N TYR A 128 7.68 16.71 -0.99
CA TYR A 128 8.58 17.57 -1.77
C TYR A 128 9.79 17.86 -0.89
N PHE A 129 10.88 17.19 -1.23
CA PHE A 129 12.24 17.52 -0.84
C PHE A 129 12.44 19.04 -0.96
N ASP A 130 12.49 19.73 0.19
CA ASP A 130 13.07 21.06 0.30
C ASP A 130 14.60 20.90 0.25
N GLU A 131 15.11 20.57 -0.94
CA GLU A 131 16.51 20.82 -1.28
C GLU A 131 16.69 22.33 -1.46
N LYS A 132 17.04 22.99 -0.36
CA LYS A 132 17.51 24.37 -0.33
C LYS A 132 18.61 24.58 -1.38
N LYS A 133 18.42 25.61 -2.20
CA LYS A 133 19.48 26.31 -2.92
C LYS A 133 19.42 27.80 -2.63
#